data_AF-A0A9X4KQL7-F1
#
_entry.id   AF-A0A9X4KQL7-F1
#
_cell.length_a   1.000
_cell.length_b   1.000
_cell.length_c   1.000
_cell.angle_alpha   90.00
_cell.angle_beta   90.00
_cell.angle_gamma   90.00
#
_symmetry.space_group_name_H-M   'P 1'
#
loop_
_entity.id
_entity.type
_entity.pdbx_description
1 polymer ?
#
loop_
_entity_poly.entity_id
_entity_poly.type
_entity_poly.pdbx_seq_one_letter_code
_entity_poly.pdbx_strand_id
1 'polypeptide(L)'
;MHKLLLEGPVYASIDLADTDEKRRFLRQAHPIFFMPLERAGIDPFKDKFPLTLRYEGTMRGTGGLRLTGEDCRTTVAGLYAAGDAASRERVMGAVSGGGAYNASWAICSGCWSGRGAARHAREAGGSGSPGEPGVAPCRPARSRGRPGDGRADRREGAGGGYSAGRPAAEH
;
A
#
# COMPACT_ATOMS: atom_id res chain seq x y z
N MET A 1 2.56 23.89 -6.47
CA MET A 1 3.26 22.61 -6.73
C MET A 1 2.76 21.91 -7.98
N HIS A 2 1.50 21.45 -8.07
CA HIS A 2 0.99 20.72 -9.26
C HIS A 2 1.22 21.46 -10.59
N LYS A 3 0.87 22.76 -10.66
CA LYS A 3 1.11 23.58 -11.86
C LYS A 3 2.59 23.64 -12.26
N LEU A 4 3.48 23.84 -11.29
CA LEU A 4 4.93 23.93 -11.52
C LEU A 4 5.51 22.61 -12.05
N LEU A 5 5.00 21.47 -11.59
CA LEU A 5 5.42 20.15 -12.08
C LEU A 5 4.96 19.85 -13.52
N LEU A 6 3.96 20.55 -14.03
CA LEU A 6 3.56 20.47 -15.44
C LEU A 6 4.49 21.26 -16.35
N GLU A 7 5.13 22.30 -15.82
CA GLU A 7 6.05 23.18 -16.56
C GLU A 7 7.48 22.63 -16.59
N GLY A 8 7.88 21.81 -15.60
CA GLY A 8 9.18 21.14 -15.59
C GLY A 8 9.55 20.53 -14.24
N PRO A 9 10.78 20.02 -14.10
CA PRO A 9 11.27 19.45 -12.86
C PRO A 9 11.30 20.47 -11.72
N VAL A 10 10.71 20.13 -10.58
CA VAL A 10 10.73 20.96 -9.37
C VAL A 10 11.70 20.34 -8.36
N TYR A 11 12.44 21.19 -7.66
CA TYR A 11 13.43 20.76 -6.67
C TYR A 11 13.20 21.45 -5.32
N ALA A 12 13.70 20.86 -4.25
CA ALA A 12 13.77 21.44 -2.92
C ALA A 12 15.18 21.34 -2.31
N SER A 13 15.44 22.20 -1.32
CA SER A 13 16.63 22.21 -0.47
C SER A 13 16.22 22.46 0.98
N ILE A 14 17.07 22.08 1.93
CA ILE A 14 16.97 22.42 3.36
C ILE A 14 18.22 23.21 3.77
N ASP A 15 18.62 24.17 2.95
CA ASP A 15 19.84 24.95 3.08
C ASP A 15 19.83 25.95 4.25
N LEU A 16 18.68 26.15 4.91
CA LEU A 16 18.52 27.02 6.09
C LEU A 16 18.90 26.36 7.43
N ALA A 17 19.57 25.21 7.38
CA ALA A 17 20.13 24.57 8.57
C ALA A 17 21.57 25.05 8.79
N ASP A 18 21.71 26.24 9.37
CA ASP A 18 22.97 27.00 9.36
C ASP A 18 24.04 26.49 10.34
N THR A 19 23.65 25.59 11.27
CA THR A 19 24.56 25.02 12.26
C THR A 19 24.62 23.50 12.15
N ASP A 20 25.78 22.93 12.46
CA ASP A 20 25.96 21.47 12.45
C ASP A 20 25.09 20.78 13.51
N GLU A 21 24.82 21.45 14.64
CA GLU A 21 23.90 20.95 15.64
C GLU A 21 22.46 20.84 15.10
N LYS A 22 21.97 21.87 14.41
CA LYS A 22 20.64 21.85 13.76
C LYS A 22 20.56 20.77 12.70
N ARG A 23 21.62 20.60 11.90
CA ARG A 23 21.69 19.52 10.89
C ARG A 23 21.65 18.14 11.52
N ARG A 24 22.42 17.90 12.59
CA ARG A 24 22.42 16.64 13.35
C ARG A 24 21.06 16.36 13.96
N PHE A 25 20.44 17.36 14.59
CA PHE A 25 19.10 17.26 15.15
C PHE A 25 18.06 16.86 14.08
N LEU A 26 18.08 17.52 12.91
CA LEU A 26 17.13 17.22 11.83
C LEU A 26 17.29 15.78 11.31
N ARG A 27 18.53 15.30 11.14
CA ARG A 27 18.81 13.91 10.74
C ARG A 27 18.29 12.91 11.77
N GLN A 28 18.46 13.20 13.05
CA GLN A 28 17.98 12.34 14.15
C GLN A 28 16.46 12.34 14.30
N ALA A 29 15.82 13.50 14.12
CA ALA A 29 14.37 13.65 14.28
C ALA A 29 13.59 13.08 13.09
N HIS A 30 14.14 13.13 11.88
CA HIS A 30 13.45 12.71 10.64
C HIS A 30 14.27 11.72 9.81
N PRO A 31 14.72 10.58 10.37
CA PRO A 31 15.59 9.64 9.67
C PRO A 31 14.96 9.09 8.38
N ILE A 32 13.62 8.93 8.37
CA ILE A 32 12.86 8.49 7.20
C ILE A 32 13.01 9.45 6.02
N PHE A 33 13.19 10.75 6.28
CA PHE A 33 13.39 11.75 5.25
C PHE A 33 14.83 11.79 4.74
N PHE A 34 15.82 11.76 5.65
CA PHE A 34 17.23 11.93 5.28
C PHE A 34 17.88 10.66 4.73
N MET A 35 17.53 9.48 5.25
CA MET A 35 18.16 8.21 4.85
C MET A 35 18.06 7.93 3.34
N PRO A 36 16.92 8.13 2.65
CA PRO A 36 16.85 7.92 1.20
C PRO A 36 17.73 8.90 0.41
N LEU A 37 17.84 10.16 0.87
CA LEU A 37 18.65 11.19 0.21
C LEU A 37 20.15 10.87 0.37
N GLU A 38 20.57 10.49 1.57
CA GLU A 38 21.94 10.05 1.85
C GLU A 38 22.32 8.82 1.03
N ARG A 39 21.43 7.84 0.90
CA ARG A 39 21.63 6.66 0.03
C ARG A 39 21.76 7.00 -1.44
N ALA A 40 21.11 8.09 -1.87
CA ALA A 40 21.25 8.63 -3.22
C ALA A 40 22.49 9.52 -3.39
N GLY A 41 23.30 9.71 -2.33
CA GLY A 41 24.48 10.57 -2.34
C GLY A 41 24.15 12.07 -2.36
N ILE A 42 22.95 12.47 -1.97
CA ILE A 42 22.48 13.86 -1.98
C ILE A 42 22.61 14.44 -0.57
N ASP A 43 23.29 15.58 -0.43
CA ASP A 43 23.31 16.33 0.83
C ASP A 43 22.23 17.43 0.80
N PRO A 44 21.04 17.23 1.40
CA PRO A 44 19.93 18.19 1.29
C PRO A 44 20.20 19.57 1.93
N PHE A 45 21.29 19.70 2.69
CA PHE A 45 21.72 20.99 3.26
C PHE A 45 22.55 21.83 2.30
N LYS A 46 22.99 21.25 1.18
CA LYS A 46 23.84 21.91 0.17
C LYS A 46 23.26 21.77 -1.23
N ASP A 47 22.70 20.61 -1.52
CA ASP A 47 22.19 20.20 -2.81
C ASP A 47 20.67 20.33 -2.89
N LYS A 48 20.21 20.52 -4.12
CA LYS A 48 18.78 20.44 -4.45
C LYS A 48 18.42 18.98 -4.78
N PHE A 49 17.29 18.50 -4.26
CA PHE A 49 16.75 17.18 -4.57
C PHE A 49 15.42 17.29 -5.34
N PRO A 50 15.16 16.41 -6.31
CA PRO A 50 13.98 16.49 -7.15
C PRO A 50 12.72 16.12 -6.35
N LEU A 51 11.64 16.85 -6.60
CA LEU A 51 10.31 16.58 -6.08
C LEU A 51 9.45 15.92 -7.15
N THR A 52 8.64 14.96 -6.72
CA THR A 52 7.60 14.35 -7.55
C THR A 52 6.31 14.25 -6.76
N LEU A 53 5.18 14.22 -7.47
CA LEU A 53 3.91 13.82 -6.87
C LEU A 53 3.80 12.30 -6.91
N ARG A 54 3.37 11.72 -5.80
CA ARG A 54 2.97 10.31 -5.72
C ARG A 54 1.51 10.25 -5.31
N TYR A 55 0.76 9.44 -6.05
CA TYR A 55 -0.63 9.17 -5.72
C TYR A 55 -0.67 8.08 -4.64
N GLU A 56 -1.13 8.45 -3.45
CA GLU A 56 -1.23 7.58 -2.27
C GLU A 56 -2.60 6.88 -2.16
N GLY A 57 -3.50 7.11 -3.13
CA GLY A 57 -4.81 6.49 -3.19
C GLY A 57 -5.64 6.69 -1.92
N THR A 58 -6.37 5.66 -1.53
CA THR A 58 -7.25 5.68 -0.36
C THR A 58 -6.52 5.43 0.95
N MET A 59 -5.20 5.16 0.97
CA MET A 59 -4.44 5.03 2.23
C MET A 59 -4.40 6.37 2.98
N ARG A 60 -4.13 7.46 2.26
CA ARG A 60 -4.12 8.83 2.79
C ARG A 60 -5.31 9.67 2.35
N GLY A 61 -6.08 9.18 1.38
CA GLY A 61 -7.27 9.84 0.86
C GLY A 61 -8.56 9.44 1.57
N THR A 62 -9.68 9.88 1.00
CA THR A 62 -11.03 9.46 1.37
C THR A 62 -11.46 8.25 0.54
N GLY A 63 -12.46 7.51 1.00
CA GLY A 63 -12.96 6.29 0.35
C GLY A 63 -12.74 5.03 1.19
N GLY A 64 -12.97 3.87 0.58
CA GLY A 64 -13.10 2.58 1.25
C GLY A 64 -14.53 2.04 1.16
N LEU A 65 -14.77 0.86 1.72
CA LEU A 65 -16.09 0.23 1.75
C LEU A 65 -17.07 1.10 2.52
N ARG A 66 -18.27 1.28 1.95
CA ARG A 66 -19.36 2.01 2.59
C ARG A 66 -19.79 1.28 3.84
N LEU A 67 -19.65 1.96 4.98
CA LEU A 67 -20.16 1.51 6.26
C LEU A 67 -21.62 1.92 6.41
N THR A 68 -22.47 0.99 6.84
CA THR A 68 -23.90 1.25 7.07
C THR A 68 -24.21 1.46 8.55
N GLY A 69 -23.45 0.86 9.48
CA GLY A 69 -23.62 1.00 10.93
C GLY A 69 -22.36 1.42 11.69
N GLU A 70 -22.52 1.74 12.98
CA GLU A 70 -21.44 2.16 13.90
C GLU A 70 -20.46 1.03 14.24
N ASP A 71 -20.87 -0.22 14.05
CA ASP A 71 -20.01 -1.40 14.20
C ASP A 71 -19.22 -1.73 12.93
N CYS A 72 -19.12 -0.77 11.99
CA CYS A 72 -18.41 -0.91 10.73
C CYS A 72 -18.90 -2.05 9.82
N ARG A 73 -20.19 -2.42 9.93
CA ARG A 73 -20.83 -3.35 8.98
C ARG A 73 -20.97 -2.72 7.59
N THR A 74 -20.91 -3.55 6.56
CA THR A 74 -21.16 -3.17 5.16
C THR A 74 -22.61 -3.45 4.77
N THR A 75 -22.93 -3.34 3.48
CA THR A 75 -24.22 -3.79 2.93
C THR A 75 -24.33 -5.30 2.77
N VAL A 76 -23.21 -6.03 2.81
CA VAL A 76 -23.18 -7.49 2.74
C VAL A 76 -23.25 -8.05 4.15
N ALA A 77 -24.24 -8.91 4.42
CA ALA A 77 -24.42 -9.53 5.72
C ALA A 77 -23.16 -10.33 6.12
N GLY A 78 -22.72 -10.17 7.37
CA GLY A 78 -21.51 -10.79 7.90
C GLY A 78 -20.19 -10.18 7.42
N LEU A 79 -20.22 -9.20 6.50
CA LEU A 79 -19.02 -8.49 6.04
C LEU A 79 -18.85 -7.15 6.76
N TYR A 80 -17.67 -6.98 7.35
CA TYR A 80 -17.25 -5.81 8.09
C TYR A 80 -15.94 -5.27 7.50
N ALA A 81 -15.69 -3.97 7.64
CA ALA A 81 -14.48 -3.33 7.16
C ALA A 81 -13.81 -2.49 8.25
N ALA A 82 -12.48 -2.36 8.18
CA ALA A 82 -11.70 -1.54 9.10
C ALA A 82 -10.49 -0.90 8.40
N GLY A 83 -9.91 0.11 9.03
CA GLY A 83 -8.72 0.80 8.54
C GLY A 83 -8.92 1.41 7.15
N ASP A 84 -7.89 1.31 6.30
CA ASP A 84 -7.90 1.90 4.95
C ASP A 84 -8.93 1.26 4.00
N ALA A 85 -9.42 0.07 4.34
CA ALA A 85 -10.50 -0.58 3.59
C ALA A 85 -11.89 -0.06 3.97
N ALA A 86 -12.04 0.70 5.05
CA ALA A 86 -13.32 1.24 5.53
C ALA A 86 -13.45 2.73 5.23
N SER A 87 -14.61 3.14 4.70
CA SER A 87 -14.88 4.55 4.46
C SER A 87 -14.86 5.35 5.75
N ARG A 88 -14.02 6.40 5.74
CA ARG A 88 -13.84 7.38 6.82
C ARG A 88 -14.65 8.67 6.61
N GLU A 89 -15.40 8.77 5.51
CA GLU A 89 -16.10 9.99 5.08
C GLU A 89 -17.11 10.49 6.12
N ARG A 90 -17.73 9.60 6.88
CA ARG A 90 -18.69 9.97 7.95
C ARG A 90 -18.04 10.72 9.11
N VAL A 91 -16.76 10.48 9.36
CA VAL A 91 -16.02 11.06 10.50
C VAL A 91 -15.22 12.29 10.04
N MET A 92 -14.67 12.23 8.82
CA MET A 92 -13.62 13.14 8.37
C MET A 92 -14.02 13.95 7.13
N GLY A 93 -15.18 13.68 6.54
CA GLY A 93 -15.60 14.29 5.28
C GLY A 93 -14.58 14.04 4.17
N ALA A 94 -14.29 15.08 3.40
CA ALA A 94 -13.31 15.08 2.31
C ALA A 94 -11.84 15.21 2.79
N VAL A 95 -11.59 15.29 4.10
CA VAL A 95 -10.26 15.58 4.63
C VAL A 95 -9.38 14.34 4.55
N SER A 96 -8.26 14.46 3.81
CA SER A 96 -7.19 13.47 3.81
C SER A 96 -6.63 13.37 5.23
N GLY A 97 -6.76 12.19 5.84
CA GLY A 97 -6.23 11.96 7.18
C GLY A 97 -4.70 12.02 7.16
N GLY A 98 -4.13 13.02 7.83
CA GLY A 98 -2.74 12.95 8.29
C GLY A 98 -2.54 11.79 9.27
N GLY A 99 -1.28 11.51 9.65
CA GLY A 99 -0.92 10.29 10.39
C GLY A 99 -1.79 9.98 11.62
N ALA A 100 -2.10 10.98 12.46
CA ALA A 100 -2.90 10.78 13.67
C ALA A 100 -4.32 10.24 13.37
N TYR A 101 -4.95 10.73 12.30
CA TYR A 101 -6.31 10.32 11.97
C TYR A 101 -6.37 8.92 11.37
N ASN A 102 -5.41 8.53 10.54
CA ASN A 102 -5.37 7.19 9.93
C ASN A 102 -5.12 6.14 11.02
N ALA A 103 -4.19 6.41 11.92
CA ALA A 103 -3.91 5.54 13.06
C ALA A 103 -5.14 5.40 13.97
N SER A 104 -5.77 6.53 14.32
CA SER A 104 -6.96 6.53 15.18
C SER A 104 -8.12 5.78 14.52
N TRP A 105 -8.35 6.00 13.23
CA TRP A 105 -9.40 5.30 12.47
C TRP A 105 -9.14 3.79 12.40
N ALA A 106 -7.92 3.36 12.10
CA ALA A 106 -7.56 1.95 12.05
C ALA A 106 -7.82 1.25 13.40
N ILE A 107 -7.43 1.88 14.51
CA ILE A 107 -7.65 1.32 15.85
C ILE A 107 -9.14 1.27 16.20
N CYS A 108 -9.86 2.37 16.03
CA CYS A 108 -11.28 2.46 16.39
C CYS A 108 -12.14 1.53 15.55
N SER A 109 -12.02 1.62 14.21
CA SER A 109 -12.80 0.78 13.29
C SER A 109 -12.43 -0.70 13.41
N GLY A 110 -11.17 -1.05 13.70
CA GLY A 110 -10.76 -2.41 14.00
C GLY A 110 -11.47 -2.96 15.24
N CYS A 111 -11.51 -2.18 16.32
CA CYS A 111 -12.24 -2.55 17.54
C CYS A 111 -13.74 -2.74 17.29
N TRP A 112 -14.37 -1.82 16.56
CA TRP A 112 -15.82 -1.85 16.31
C TRP A 112 -16.22 -2.98 15.36
N SER A 113 -15.52 -3.14 14.23
CA SER A 113 -15.74 -4.22 13.28
C SER A 113 -15.53 -5.60 13.91
N GLY A 114 -14.46 -5.77 14.70
CA GLY A 114 -14.18 -7.03 15.40
C GLY A 114 -15.31 -7.41 16.36
N ARG A 115 -15.80 -6.44 17.17
CA ARG A 115 -16.96 -6.67 18.06
C ARG A 115 -18.24 -6.98 17.28
N GLY A 116 -18.49 -6.27 16.18
CA GLY A 116 -19.64 -6.49 15.30
C GLY A 116 -19.64 -7.88 14.67
N ALA A 117 -18.53 -8.27 14.07
CA ALA A 117 -18.33 -9.58 13.45
C ALA A 117 -18.47 -10.73 14.45
N ALA A 118 -17.87 -10.59 15.65
CA ALA A 118 -17.98 -11.60 16.71
C ALA A 118 -19.42 -11.80 17.19
N ARG A 119 -20.19 -10.71 17.34
CA ARG A 119 -21.61 -10.77 17.70
C ARG A 119 -22.42 -11.47 16.60
N HIS A 120 -22.22 -11.07 15.35
CA HIS A 120 -22.90 -11.68 14.21
C HIS A 120 -22.64 -13.19 14.09
N ALA A 121 -21.39 -13.62 14.27
CA ALA A 121 -21.04 -15.04 14.24
C ALA A 121 -21.71 -15.85 15.36
N ARG A 122 -21.83 -15.28 16.57
CA ARG A 122 -22.53 -15.93 17.70
C ARG A 122 -24.03 -16.07 17.45
N GLU A 123 -24.65 -15.04 16.88
CA GLU A 123 -26.08 -15.06 16.52
C GLU A 123 -26.35 -16.05 15.38
N ALA A 124 -25.47 -16.11 14.37
CA ALA A 124 -25.57 -17.06 13.27
C ALA A 124 -25.32 -18.52 13.72
N GLY A 125 -24.37 -18.72 14.64
CA GLY A 125 -24.01 -20.02 15.23
C GLY A 125 -25.07 -20.59 16.18
N GLY A 126 -26.14 -19.86 16.49
CA GLY A 126 -27.31 -20.39 17.21
C GLY A 126 -28.17 -21.39 16.42
N SER A 127 -27.83 -21.65 15.14
CA SER A 127 -28.60 -22.53 14.24
C SER A 127 -27.74 -23.47 13.37
N GLY A 128 -26.48 -23.72 13.73
CA GLY A 128 -25.64 -24.67 12.99
C GLY A 128 -24.38 -25.04 13.75
N SER A 129 -24.00 -26.31 13.69
CA SER A 129 -22.75 -26.85 14.23
C SER A 129 -21.53 -26.03 13.79
N PRO A 130 -20.45 -25.97 14.60
CA PRO A 130 -19.29 -25.15 14.27
C PRO A 130 -18.62 -25.70 13.00
N GLY A 131 -18.86 -25.07 11.87
CA GLY A 131 -17.98 -25.19 10.71
C GLY A 131 -16.64 -24.56 11.07
N GLU A 132 -15.54 -25.22 10.71
CA GLU A 132 -14.19 -24.71 10.98
C GLU A 132 -14.06 -23.24 10.53
N PRO A 133 -13.31 -22.40 11.28
CA PRO A 133 -13.01 -21.04 10.86
C PRO A 133 -12.18 -21.07 9.58
N GLY A 134 -12.86 -21.07 8.44
CA GLY A 134 -12.26 -20.95 7.13
C GLY A 134 -11.68 -19.57 6.98
N VAL A 135 -10.42 -19.39 7.37
CA VAL A 135 -9.59 -18.33 6.79
C VAL A 135 -9.46 -18.70 5.32
N ALA A 136 -10.35 -18.19 4.47
CA ALA A 136 -10.18 -18.32 3.03
C ALA A 136 -9.02 -17.39 2.64
N PRO A 137 -7.81 -17.89 2.32
CA PRO A 137 -6.79 -17.03 1.77
C PRO A 137 -7.33 -16.44 0.46
N CYS A 138 -7.03 -15.17 0.18
CA CYS A 138 -7.22 -14.55 -1.12
C CYS A 138 -6.51 -15.41 -2.17
N ARG A 139 -7.25 -16.32 -2.82
CA ARG A 139 -6.74 -17.03 -3.99
C ARG A 139 -6.72 -16.03 -5.15
N PRO A 140 -5.57 -15.82 -5.82
CA PRO A 140 -5.56 -15.02 -7.03
C PRO A 140 -6.54 -15.65 -8.02
N ALA A 141 -7.40 -14.83 -8.61
CA ALA A 141 -8.35 -15.26 -9.63
C ALA A 141 -7.56 -15.94 -10.76
N ARG A 142 -7.75 -17.25 -10.94
CA ARG A 142 -7.23 -17.94 -12.12
C ARG A 142 -7.90 -17.29 -13.33
N SER A 143 -7.10 -16.66 -14.19
CA SER A 143 -7.57 -16.24 -15.51
C SER A 143 -8.10 -17.47 -16.23
N ARG A 144 -9.39 -17.46 -16.57
CA ARG A 144 -9.97 -18.47 -17.45
C ARG A 144 -9.35 -18.26 -18.83
N GLY A 145 -8.43 -19.15 -19.20
CA GLY A 145 -7.84 -19.18 -20.54
C GLY A 145 -8.93 -19.24 -21.61
N ARG A 146 -8.81 -18.39 -22.62
CA ARG A 146 -9.65 -18.39 -23.83
C ARG A 146 -9.42 -19.70 -24.61
N PRO A 147 -10.47 -20.33 -25.15
CA PRO A 147 -10.29 -21.48 -26.03
C PRO A 147 -10.08 -21.06 -27.48
N GLY A 148 -9.08 -21.66 -28.14
CA GLY A 148 -9.05 -21.90 -29.59
C GLY A 148 -8.09 -21.04 -30.42
N ASP A 149 -6.95 -21.63 -30.81
CA ASP A 149 -6.38 -21.77 -32.17
C ASP A 149 -4.90 -22.15 -32.02
N GLY A 150 -4.27 -23.11 -32.69
CA GLY A 150 -4.58 -24.00 -33.79
C GLY A 150 -3.23 -24.61 -34.24
N ARG A 151 -3.13 -25.95 -34.28
CA ARG A 151 -2.18 -26.83 -35.03
C ARG A 151 -0.70 -26.46 -35.23
N ALA A 152 0.19 -27.38 -34.82
CA ALA A 152 1.06 -28.25 -35.66
C ALA A 152 2.28 -28.72 -34.84
N ASP A 153 2.34 -29.99 -34.44
CA ASP A 153 3.16 -31.05 -35.07
C ASP A 153 4.69 -30.85 -34.96
N ARG A 154 5.35 -31.61 -34.07
CA ARG A 154 6.38 -32.64 -34.40
C ARG A 154 7.29 -32.98 -33.20
N ARG A 155 7.26 -34.27 -32.86
CA ARG A 155 8.35 -35.22 -32.54
C ARG A 155 9.59 -34.78 -31.74
N GLU A 156 9.78 -35.53 -30.65
CA GLU A 156 11.01 -36.13 -30.08
C GLU A 156 12.39 -35.75 -30.66
N GLY A 157 13.34 -35.52 -29.76
CA GLY A 157 14.77 -35.56 -30.07
C GLY A 157 15.65 -35.21 -28.87
N ALA A 158 16.39 -36.22 -28.39
CA ALA A 158 17.31 -36.17 -27.26
C ALA A 158 18.62 -35.41 -27.53
N GLY A 159 19.28 -34.99 -26.44
CA GLY A 159 20.75 -35.00 -26.33
C GLY A 159 21.49 -33.68 -26.57
N GLY A 160 22.47 -33.38 -25.71
CA GLY A 160 23.56 -32.45 -26.01
C GLY A 160 23.89 -31.47 -24.88
N GLY A 161 24.94 -31.77 -24.12
CA GLY A 161 25.51 -30.88 -23.10
C GLY A 161 26.52 -29.84 -23.64
N TYR A 162 27.20 -29.19 -22.69
CA TYR A 162 28.30 -28.20 -22.78
C TYR A 162 27.89 -26.79 -23.23
N SER A 163 28.44 -25.67 -22.74
CA SER A 163 29.55 -25.35 -21.83
C SER A 163 29.37 -23.90 -21.37
N ALA A 164 29.91 -23.55 -20.21
CA ALA A 164 30.00 -22.19 -19.69
C ALA A 164 30.97 -21.32 -20.52
N GLY A 165 30.53 -20.10 -20.87
CA GLY A 165 31.37 -19.04 -21.47
C GLY A 165 31.42 -17.81 -20.57
N ARG A 166 32.64 -17.42 -20.18
CA ARG A 166 32.97 -16.18 -19.43
C ARG A 166 32.70 -14.91 -20.26
N PRO A 167 32.54 -13.74 -19.63
CA PRO A 167 32.39 -12.47 -20.34
C PRO A 167 33.74 -11.92 -20.83
N ALA A 168 33.73 -11.31 -22.02
CA ALA A 168 34.81 -10.49 -22.55
C ALA A 168 34.60 -9.01 -22.15
N ALA A 169 35.72 -8.34 -21.90
CA ALA A 169 35.85 -6.94 -21.52
C ALA A 169 35.92 -6.01 -22.76
N GLU A 170 35.79 -4.70 -22.47
CA GLU A 170 36.12 -3.51 -23.30
C GLU A 170 35.15 -3.20 -24.46
N HIS A 171 34.70 -1.95 -24.67
CA HIS A 171 35.37 -0.64 -24.56
C HIS A 171 34.63 0.40 -23.73
#